data_AF-A0A850EQT6-F1
#
_entry.id   AF-A0A850EQT6-F1
#
_cell.length_a   1.000
_cell.length_b   1.000
_cell.length_c   1.000
_cell.angle_alpha   90.00
_cell.angle_beta   90.00
_cell.angle_gamma   90.00
#
_symmetry.space_group_name_H-M   'P 1'
#
loop_
_entity.id
_entity.type
_entity.pdbx_description
1 polymer ?
#
loop_
_entity_poly.entity_id
_entity_poly.type
_entity_poly.pdbx_seq_one_letter_code
_entity_poly.pdbx_strand_id
1 'polypeptide(L)'
;MMTIYETKKLPFYTLLLFIIAGMLGAGFFKPRSFLALAAVLYAVTAVYLAGVKKFTLLPVHIFLLIIMVLYWLAVGYAADPEQAVLEAVKVSLLLPVTLLFSGLSSLQRDRLWAAWSWGGAGLTLWGLFFGLFREGRLESTLGYANVYAVVMAAGLAAGWHAYRRSSQQRYWLLMAIQLCGLLMSGSRAVLILVAAGTAFLLFLNKRSKGAVWGAIIMLVVLLAAVVVGVLYGGTGSIRSIGWNATEFSLRRIYWSDGLRLWKTHWLTGTGGGGWAVLYPSVFVKYVHQQYLQMALDTGIAGALAFIAMILTALRANWRRGREGLNIMLAVLLFCAHLAFDIDLAYPLLFGLFVMLLSEMELEGYKGKEIMLAGLRTTAVVLPCLIAICTFVWMTAGYMLISKGEAASARREWKSALQSLQSAEKILPWSHEVHYQLAAVYSGLAQSQGDESTMKKAINEIRIAASKVPANKKYQEMLKKVEKSKK
;
A
#
# COMPACT_ATOMS: atom_id res chain seq x y z
N MET A 1 28.92 -15.60 11.54
CA MET A 1 29.29 -14.20 11.25
C MET A 1 29.22 -14.00 9.74
N MET A 2 28.30 -13.18 9.23
CA MET A 2 28.35 -12.77 7.81
C MET A 2 29.61 -11.94 7.56
N THR A 3 30.24 -12.13 6.41
CA THR A 3 31.39 -11.30 6.04
C THR A 3 30.94 -9.85 5.75
N ILE A 4 31.82 -8.86 5.91
CA ILE A 4 31.54 -7.44 5.61
C ILE A 4 31.06 -7.25 4.15
N TYR A 5 31.44 -8.16 3.26
CA TYR A 5 31.01 -8.16 1.86
C TYR A 5 29.54 -8.60 1.71
N GLU A 6 29.09 -9.60 2.47
CA GLU A 6 27.71 -10.08 2.43
C GLU A 6 26.72 -9.08 3.01
N THR A 7 27.10 -8.36 4.08
CA THR A 7 26.22 -7.34 4.70
C THR A 7 25.91 -6.17 3.77
N LYS A 8 26.81 -5.85 2.81
CA LYS A 8 26.58 -4.80 1.80
C LYS A 8 25.60 -5.19 0.68
N LYS A 9 25.41 -6.49 0.44
CA LYS A 9 24.45 -6.99 -0.57
C LYS A 9 23.06 -7.25 0.00
N LEU A 10 22.96 -7.44 1.31
CA LEU A 10 21.72 -7.75 2.01
C LEU A 10 20.57 -6.76 1.72
N PRO A 11 20.77 -5.42 1.75
CA PRO A 11 19.69 -4.47 1.44
C PRO A 11 19.14 -4.65 0.02
N PHE A 12 20.01 -4.91 -0.96
CA PHE A 12 19.62 -5.05 -2.37
C PHE A 12 18.71 -6.27 -2.55
N TYR A 13 19.12 -7.44 -2.07
CA TYR A 13 18.32 -8.66 -2.22
C TYR A 13 17.03 -8.60 -1.42
N THR A 14 17.04 -7.95 -0.25
CA THR A 14 15.83 -7.77 0.56
C THR A 14 14.81 -6.89 -0.15
N LEU A 15 15.24 -5.77 -0.72
CA LEU A 15 14.34 -4.88 -1.47
C LEU A 15 13.87 -5.51 -2.78
N LEU A 16 14.73 -6.29 -3.45
CA LEU A 16 14.32 -7.06 -4.63
C LEU A 16 13.24 -8.10 -4.27
N LEU A 17 13.43 -8.82 -3.17
CA LEU A 17 12.43 -9.77 -2.66
C LEU A 17 11.15 -9.06 -2.24
N PHE A 18 11.23 -7.89 -1.61
CA PHE A 18 10.08 -7.05 -1.28
C PHE A 18 9.25 -6.72 -2.54
N ILE A 19 9.90 -6.33 -3.64
CA ILE A 19 9.21 -6.05 -4.91
C ILE A 19 8.54 -7.32 -5.46
N ILE A 20 9.30 -8.42 -5.61
CA ILE A 20 8.79 -9.66 -6.21
C ILE A 20 7.67 -10.29 -5.37
N ALA A 21 7.90 -10.44 -4.07
CA ALA A 21 6.91 -11.00 -3.15
C ALA A 21 5.69 -10.09 -3.02
N GLY A 22 5.85 -8.77 -3.10
CA GLY A 22 4.73 -7.83 -3.12
C GLY A 22 3.89 -7.98 -4.37
N MET A 23 4.54 -8.06 -5.54
CA MET A 23 3.84 -8.24 -6.80
C MET A 23 3.02 -9.54 -6.80
N LEU A 24 3.61 -10.67 -6.40
CA LEU A 24 2.90 -11.95 -6.35
C LEU A 24 1.91 -12.05 -5.18
N GLY A 25 2.15 -11.34 -4.08
CA GLY A 25 1.42 -11.41 -2.82
C GLY A 25 0.38 -10.31 -2.61
N ALA A 26 -0.32 -9.90 -3.67
CA ALA A 26 -1.37 -8.87 -3.62
C ALA A 26 -0.91 -7.53 -3.00
N GLY A 27 0.32 -7.11 -3.30
CA GLY A 27 0.93 -5.87 -2.81
C GLY A 27 1.07 -5.79 -1.29
N PHE A 28 1.07 -6.94 -0.61
CA PHE A 28 0.99 -7.06 0.85
C PHE A 28 -0.26 -6.44 1.47
N PHE A 29 -1.39 -6.42 0.75
CA PHE A 29 -2.63 -5.80 1.26
C PHE A 29 -3.19 -6.48 2.53
N LYS A 30 -3.00 -7.80 2.67
CA LYS A 30 -3.56 -8.59 3.78
C LYS A 30 -2.75 -8.44 5.08
N PRO A 31 -3.38 -8.35 6.27
CA PRO A 31 -2.72 -8.24 7.58
C PRO A 31 -1.56 -9.20 7.78
N ARG A 32 -1.80 -10.51 7.62
CA ARG A 32 -0.76 -11.54 7.76
C ARG A 32 0.47 -11.30 6.87
N SER A 33 0.28 -10.72 5.68
CA SER A 33 1.34 -10.51 4.71
C SER A 33 2.21 -9.32 5.08
N PHE A 34 1.61 -8.17 5.42
CA PHE A 34 2.41 -7.00 5.80
C PHE A 34 2.99 -7.08 7.21
N LEU A 35 2.35 -7.81 8.15
CA LEU A 35 2.91 -8.06 9.48
C LEU A 35 4.17 -8.92 9.39
N ALA A 36 4.11 -10.02 8.62
CA ALA A 36 5.28 -10.87 8.38
C ALA A 36 6.40 -10.10 7.68
N LEU A 37 6.04 -9.29 6.67
CA LEU A 37 6.98 -8.43 5.98
C LEU A 37 7.65 -7.43 6.95
N ALA A 38 6.88 -6.79 7.82
CA ALA A 38 7.42 -5.83 8.79
C ALA A 38 8.45 -6.49 9.70
N ALA A 39 8.15 -7.69 10.23
CA ALA A 39 9.11 -8.45 11.05
C ALA A 39 10.43 -8.73 10.28
N VAL A 40 10.33 -9.18 9.03
CA VAL A 40 11.51 -9.46 8.18
C VAL A 40 12.31 -8.19 7.90
N LEU A 41 11.64 -7.10 7.53
CA LEU A 41 12.29 -5.83 7.20
C LEU A 41 13.02 -5.23 8.40
N TYR A 42 12.42 -5.25 9.60
CA TYR A 42 13.09 -4.80 10.81
C TYR A 42 14.25 -5.72 11.22
N ALA A 43 14.13 -7.04 11.06
CA ALA A 43 15.22 -7.98 11.31
C ALA A 43 16.42 -7.72 10.39
N VAL A 44 16.17 -7.59 9.09
CA VAL A 44 17.22 -7.26 8.10
C VAL A 44 17.84 -5.90 8.39
N THR A 45 17.02 -4.90 8.73
CA THR A 45 17.51 -3.55 9.05
C THR A 45 18.39 -3.55 10.29
N ALA A 46 18.03 -4.31 11.33
CA ALA A 46 18.86 -4.47 12.52
C ALA A 46 20.22 -5.09 12.18
N VAL A 47 20.24 -6.18 11.39
CA VAL A 47 21.47 -6.83 10.93
C VAL A 47 22.33 -5.88 10.09
N TYR A 48 21.70 -5.16 9.16
CA TYR A 48 22.37 -4.19 8.30
C TYR A 48 23.01 -3.06 9.12
N LEU A 49 22.25 -2.42 10.02
CA LEU A 49 22.73 -1.31 10.86
C LEU A 49 23.82 -1.76 11.85
N ALA A 50 23.75 -3.00 12.35
CA ALA A 50 24.84 -3.56 13.16
C ALA A 50 26.14 -3.73 12.34
N GLY A 51 26.02 -4.08 11.05
CA GLY A 51 27.15 -4.29 10.15
C GLY A 51 27.82 -3.01 9.61
N VAL A 52 27.08 -1.90 9.46
CA VAL A 52 27.60 -0.68 8.81
C VAL A 52 28.06 0.38 9.80
N LYS A 53 29.27 0.95 9.60
CA LYS A 53 29.84 1.98 10.50
C LYS A 53 29.09 3.31 10.43
N LYS A 54 28.50 3.60 9.28
CA LYS A 54 27.77 4.83 8.98
C LYS A 54 26.54 4.49 8.16
N PHE A 55 25.50 5.30 8.29
CA PHE A 55 24.34 5.26 7.40
C PHE A 55 23.95 6.66 6.95
N THR A 56 23.26 6.73 5.82
CA THR A 56 22.80 7.99 5.22
C THR A 56 21.45 8.37 5.83
N LEU A 57 21.40 9.50 6.54
CA LEU A 57 20.14 10.07 7.00
C LEU A 57 19.62 11.08 5.96
N LEU A 58 18.36 10.89 5.55
CA LEU A 58 17.63 11.71 4.60
C LEU A 58 16.43 12.36 5.30
N PRO A 59 15.97 13.56 4.86
CA PRO A 59 14.75 14.17 5.39
C PRO A 59 13.52 13.25 5.37
N VAL A 60 13.35 12.43 4.32
CA VAL A 60 12.25 11.44 4.25
C VAL A 60 12.21 10.51 5.47
N HIS A 61 13.35 10.11 6.03
CA HIS A 61 13.40 9.27 7.23
C HIS A 61 12.82 9.98 8.46
N ILE A 62 13.07 11.30 8.57
CA ILE A 62 12.58 12.12 9.69
C ILE A 62 11.06 12.25 9.60
N PHE A 63 10.54 12.58 8.41
CA PHE A 63 9.09 12.68 8.23
C PHE A 63 8.39 11.33 8.41
N LEU A 64 8.96 10.24 7.91
CA LEU A 64 8.42 8.90 8.15
C LEU A 64 8.40 8.55 9.63
N LEU A 65 9.43 8.92 10.40
CA LEU A 65 9.44 8.73 11.85
C LEU A 65 8.33 9.54 12.53
N ILE A 66 8.13 10.80 12.14
CA ILE A 66 7.06 11.66 12.66
C ILE A 66 5.69 11.04 12.36
N ILE A 67 5.44 10.67 11.09
CA ILE A 67 4.17 10.06 10.68
C ILE A 67 3.96 8.74 11.44
N MET A 68 4.98 7.89 11.54
CA MET A 68 4.92 6.64 12.30
C MET A 68 4.51 6.87 13.76
N VAL A 69 5.14 7.83 14.44
CA VAL A 69 4.78 8.20 15.83
C VAL A 69 3.33 8.69 15.91
N LEU A 70 2.89 9.54 14.98
CA LEU A 70 1.51 10.04 14.95
C LEU A 70 0.49 8.91 14.76
N TYR A 71 0.76 7.92 13.91
CA TYR A 71 -0.12 6.75 13.77
C TYR A 71 -0.19 5.91 15.05
N TRP A 72 0.94 5.69 15.73
CA TRP A 72 0.94 4.97 17.01
C TRP A 72 0.24 5.74 18.13
N LEU A 73 0.38 7.07 18.17
CA LEU A 73 -0.41 7.91 19.08
C LEU A 73 -1.90 7.85 18.77
N ALA A 74 -2.26 7.74 17.49
CA ALA A 74 -3.65 7.66 17.05
C ALA A 74 -4.38 6.40 17.53
N VAL A 75 -3.65 5.31 17.81
CA VAL A 75 -4.23 4.10 18.42
C VAL A 75 -4.95 4.41 19.73
N GLY A 76 -4.43 5.36 20.53
CA GLY A 76 -4.98 5.68 21.85
C GLY A 76 -6.37 6.32 21.84
N TYR A 77 -6.80 6.90 20.72
CA TYR A 77 -8.10 7.55 20.55
C TYR A 77 -8.87 7.06 19.32
N ALA A 78 -8.41 5.99 18.67
CA ALA A 78 -9.00 5.50 17.44
C ALA A 78 -10.43 5.00 17.66
N ALA A 79 -11.30 5.29 16.69
CA ALA A 79 -12.64 4.73 16.66
C ALA A 79 -12.63 3.20 16.45
N ASP A 80 -11.59 2.68 15.80
CA ASP A 80 -11.29 1.27 15.64
C ASP A 80 -9.83 1.01 16.06
N PRO A 81 -9.57 0.66 17.33
CA PRO A 81 -8.21 0.46 17.83
C PRO A 81 -7.45 -0.64 17.07
N GLU A 82 -8.13 -1.69 16.62
CA GLU A 82 -7.50 -2.80 15.91
C GLU A 82 -7.03 -2.38 14.52
N GLN A 83 -7.90 -1.70 13.74
CA GLN A 83 -7.49 -1.18 12.44
C GLN A 83 -6.43 -0.08 12.59
N ALA A 84 -6.47 0.74 13.64
CA ALA A 84 -5.46 1.77 13.87
C ALA A 84 -4.07 1.15 14.11
N VAL A 85 -3.99 0.08 14.89
CA VAL A 85 -2.73 -0.68 15.05
C VAL A 85 -2.25 -1.21 13.70
N LEU A 86 -3.13 -1.81 12.91
CA LEU A 86 -2.76 -2.38 11.61
C LEU A 86 -2.24 -1.32 10.63
N GLU A 87 -2.89 -0.15 10.54
CA GLU A 87 -2.41 0.95 9.69
C GLU A 87 -1.10 1.55 10.23
N ALA A 88 -0.91 1.63 11.56
CA ALA A 88 0.35 2.04 12.16
C ALA A 88 1.51 1.11 11.81
N VAL A 89 1.27 -0.21 11.76
CA VAL A 89 2.29 -1.17 11.28
C VAL A 89 2.61 -0.94 9.80
N LYS A 90 1.60 -0.70 8.94
CA LYS A 90 1.83 -0.43 7.51
C LYS A 90 2.68 0.82 7.26
N VAL A 91 2.57 1.84 8.11
CA VAL A 91 3.44 3.02 8.03
C VAL A 91 4.84 2.68 8.58
N SER A 92 4.91 1.91 9.67
CA SER A 92 6.18 1.55 10.32
C SER A 92 7.13 0.78 9.39
N LEU A 93 6.63 -0.08 8.50
CA LEU A 93 7.48 -0.84 7.56
C LEU A 93 8.24 0.06 6.55
N LEU A 94 7.78 1.30 6.32
CA LEU A 94 8.38 2.20 5.32
C LEU A 94 9.75 2.72 5.74
N LEU A 95 9.99 2.82 7.05
CA LEU A 95 11.27 3.28 7.58
C LEU A 95 12.40 2.27 7.28
N PRO A 96 12.25 0.96 7.56
CA PRO A 96 13.16 -0.07 7.05
C PRO A 96 13.38 -0.02 5.53
N VAL A 97 12.31 0.12 4.73
CA VAL A 97 12.43 0.16 3.26
C VAL A 97 13.34 1.29 2.80
N THR A 98 13.12 2.50 3.31
CA THR A 98 13.91 3.70 2.94
C THR A 98 15.33 3.67 3.49
N LEU A 99 15.53 3.16 4.72
CA LEU A 99 16.88 2.99 5.28
C LEU A 99 17.71 1.98 4.49
N LEU A 100 17.12 0.84 4.10
CA LEU A 100 17.79 -0.14 3.25
C LEU A 100 18.07 0.42 1.85
N PHE A 101 17.13 1.19 1.29
CA PHE A 101 17.28 1.79 -0.04
C PHE A 101 18.36 2.86 -0.08
N SER A 102 18.44 3.72 0.94
CA SER A 102 19.49 4.75 1.06
C SER A 102 20.89 4.17 1.30
N GLY A 103 20.98 2.92 1.73
CA GLY A 103 22.23 2.15 1.81
C GLY A 103 22.74 1.60 0.48
N LEU A 104 21.95 1.65 -0.59
CA LEU A 104 22.33 1.11 -1.89
C LEU A 104 23.23 2.05 -2.69
N SER A 105 24.22 1.48 -3.38
CA SER A 105 24.95 2.19 -4.44
C SER A 105 24.03 2.57 -5.60
N SER A 106 24.39 3.61 -6.37
CA SER A 106 23.59 4.05 -7.54
C SER A 106 23.35 2.90 -8.54
N LEU A 107 24.35 2.05 -8.79
CA LEU A 107 24.20 0.87 -9.66
C LEU A 107 23.19 -0.15 -9.11
N GLN A 108 23.15 -0.36 -7.79
CA GLN A 108 22.17 -1.25 -7.17
C GLN A 108 20.76 -0.66 -7.25
N ARG A 109 20.61 0.66 -7.05
CA ARG A 109 19.30 1.33 -7.19
C ARG A 109 18.79 1.25 -8.62
N ASP A 110 19.65 1.46 -9.64
CA ASP A 110 19.27 1.28 -11.05
C ASP A 110 18.76 -0.13 -11.35
N ARG A 111 19.43 -1.15 -10.80
CA ARG A 111 18.99 -2.55 -10.95
C ARG A 111 17.66 -2.80 -10.25
N LEU A 112 17.44 -2.19 -9.10
CA LEU A 112 16.17 -2.28 -8.38
C LEU A 112 15.05 -1.58 -9.16
N TRP A 113 15.32 -0.42 -9.77
CA TRP A 113 14.40 0.25 -10.68
C TRP A 113 14.08 -0.63 -11.89
N ALA A 114 15.09 -1.22 -12.54
CA ALA A 114 14.86 -2.15 -13.63
C ALA A 114 13.98 -3.35 -13.23
N ALA A 115 14.06 -3.82 -11.97
CA ALA A 115 13.21 -4.90 -11.47
C ALA A 115 11.71 -4.55 -11.53
N TRP A 116 11.32 -3.28 -11.39
CA TRP A 116 9.92 -2.86 -11.59
C TRP A 116 9.43 -3.06 -13.02
N SER A 117 10.29 -2.85 -14.02
CA SER A 117 9.94 -3.11 -15.42
C SER A 117 9.78 -4.60 -15.72
N TRP A 118 10.67 -5.44 -15.18
CA TRP A 118 10.56 -6.89 -15.30
C TRP A 118 9.33 -7.42 -14.57
N GLY A 119 9.13 -6.95 -13.35
CA GLY A 119 8.02 -7.34 -12.49
C GLY A 119 6.66 -6.95 -13.08
N GLY A 120 6.54 -5.74 -13.65
CA GLY A 120 5.32 -5.30 -14.32
C GLY A 120 4.98 -6.14 -15.56
N ALA A 121 5.98 -6.45 -16.40
CA ALA A 121 5.79 -7.33 -17.54
C ALA A 121 5.40 -8.75 -17.09
N GLY A 122 6.09 -9.29 -16.08
CA GLY A 122 5.79 -10.59 -15.49
C GLY A 122 4.37 -10.66 -14.91
N LEU A 123 3.95 -9.64 -14.16
CA LEU A 123 2.58 -9.54 -13.63
C LEU A 123 1.51 -9.52 -14.72
N THR A 124 1.80 -8.84 -15.84
CA THR A 124 0.89 -8.80 -16.98
C THR A 124 0.73 -10.18 -17.59
N LEU A 125 1.85 -10.84 -17.93
CA LEU A 125 1.83 -12.18 -18.51
C LEU A 125 1.18 -13.20 -17.56
N TRP A 126 1.48 -13.13 -16.27
CA TRP A 126 0.86 -13.97 -15.24
C TRP A 126 -0.65 -13.77 -15.18
N GLY A 127 -1.10 -12.51 -15.17
CA GLY A 127 -2.51 -12.17 -15.13
C GLY A 127 -3.26 -12.67 -16.37
N LEU A 128 -2.64 -12.57 -17.56
CA LEU A 128 -3.20 -13.10 -18.81
C LEU A 128 -3.27 -14.63 -18.78
N PHE A 129 -2.19 -15.29 -18.38
CA PHE A 129 -2.09 -16.75 -18.38
C PHE A 129 -3.12 -17.40 -17.45
N PHE A 130 -3.33 -16.83 -16.26
CA PHE A 130 -4.28 -17.36 -15.28
C PHE A 130 -5.68 -16.74 -15.37
N GLY A 131 -5.94 -15.87 -16.36
CA GLY A 131 -7.24 -15.23 -16.52
C GLY A 131 -7.67 -14.39 -15.31
N LEU A 132 -6.73 -13.67 -14.68
CA LEU A 132 -6.95 -12.87 -13.47
C LEU A 132 -7.62 -11.52 -13.78
N PHE A 133 -8.86 -11.61 -14.27
CA PHE A 133 -9.72 -10.47 -14.56
C PHE A 133 -10.82 -10.35 -13.50
N ARG A 134 -11.19 -9.12 -13.19
CA ARG A 134 -12.38 -8.81 -12.39
C ARG A 134 -13.19 -7.75 -13.13
N GLU A 135 -14.46 -8.04 -13.35
CA GLU A 135 -15.38 -7.14 -14.09
C GLU A 135 -14.81 -6.71 -15.46
N GLY A 136 -14.16 -7.64 -16.16
CA GLY A 136 -13.54 -7.39 -17.48
C GLY A 136 -12.23 -6.61 -17.44
N ARG A 137 -11.70 -6.26 -16.26
CA ARG A 137 -10.44 -5.52 -16.09
C ARG A 137 -9.34 -6.44 -15.61
N LEU A 138 -8.15 -6.32 -16.20
CA LEU A 138 -6.97 -7.07 -15.74
C LEU A 138 -6.46 -6.49 -14.42
N GLU A 139 -6.43 -7.30 -13.38
CA GLU A 139 -5.92 -6.91 -12.05
C GLU A 139 -4.70 -7.73 -11.62
N SER A 140 -4.47 -8.88 -12.28
CA SER A 140 -3.45 -9.84 -11.91
C SER A 140 -3.55 -10.24 -10.42
N THR A 141 -2.45 -10.55 -9.76
CA THR A 141 -2.38 -10.91 -8.34
C THR A 141 -2.71 -9.76 -7.38
N LEU A 142 -2.75 -8.51 -7.86
CA LEU A 142 -2.98 -7.33 -7.01
C LEU A 142 -4.44 -7.20 -6.59
N GLY A 143 -5.39 -7.73 -7.38
CA GLY A 143 -6.82 -7.77 -7.03
C GLY A 143 -7.50 -6.39 -6.96
N TYR A 144 -6.85 -5.37 -7.53
CA TYR A 144 -7.41 -4.04 -7.72
C TYR A 144 -6.79 -3.37 -8.95
N ALA A 145 -7.61 -3.17 -9.99
CA ALA A 145 -7.18 -2.70 -11.30
C ALA A 145 -6.39 -1.39 -11.28
N ASN A 146 -6.73 -0.44 -10.41
CA ASN A 146 -6.05 0.87 -10.37
C ASN A 146 -4.64 0.75 -9.79
N VAL A 147 -4.46 -0.06 -8.74
CA VAL A 147 -3.14 -0.34 -8.18
C VAL A 147 -2.28 -1.12 -9.18
N TYR A 148 -2.86 -2.09 -9.89
CA TYR A 148 -2.18 -2.76 -11.00
C TYR A 148 -1.73 -1.78 -12.09
N ALA A 149 -2.60 -0.85 -12.49
CA ALA A 149 -2.27 0.18 -13.48
C ALA A 149 -1.11 1.09 -13.02
N VAL A 150 -1.08 1.51 -11.75
CA VAL A 150 0.04 2.31 -11.20
C VAL A 150 1.35 1.51 -11.24
N VAL A 151 1.33 0.20 -10.94
CA VAL A 151 2.52 -0.66 -11.09
C VAL A 151 2.97 -0.74 -12.55
N MET A 152 2.04 -0.86 -13.52
CA MET A 152 2.39 -0.83 -14.95
C MET A 152 2.99 0.52 -15.35
N ALA A 153 2.42 1.63 -14.91
CA ALA A 153 2.94 2.97 -15.18
C ALA A 153 4.35 3.18 -14.59
N ALA A 154 4.57 2.74 -13.36
CA ALA A 154 5.89 2.79 -12.73
C ALA A 154 6.91 1.91 -13.46
N GLY A 155 6.51 0.70 -13.88
CA GLY A 155 7.38 -0.19 -14.63
C GLY A 155 7.63 0.25 -16.07
N LEU A 156 6.72 1.00 -16.71
CA LEU A 156 6.97 1.71 -17.97
C LEU A 156 8.03 2.81 -17.78
N ALA A 157 7.88 3.66 -16.75
CA ALA A 157 8.84 4.70 -16.44
C ALA A 157 10.23 4.13 -16.09
N ALA A 158 10.26 3.02 -15.34
CA ALA A 158 11.49 2.33 -14.99
C ALA A 158 12.14 1.63 -16.19
N GLY A 159 11.34 1.01 -17.08
CA GLY A 159 11.82 0.41 -18.32
C GLY A 159 12.45 1.45 -19.24
N TRP A 160 11.83 2.63 -19.33
CA TRP A 160 12.38 3.77 -20.05
C TRP A 160 13.72 4.24 -19.47
N HIS A 161 13.79 4.40 -18.14
CA HIS A 161 15.02 4.78 -17.46
C HIS A 161 16.14 3.76 -17.72
N ALA A 162 15.85 2.46 -17.58
CA ALA A 162 16.81 1.38 -17.80
C ALA A 162 17.27 1.29 -19.26
N TYR A 163 16.38 1.53 -20.22
CA TYR A 163 16.74 1.65 -21.64
C TYR A 163 17.73 2.80 -21.88
N ARG A 164 17.47 4.00 -21.33
CA ARG A 164 18.36 5.16 -21.53
C ARG A 164 19.76 4.94 -20.97
N ARG A 165 19.91 4.18 -19.87
CA ARG A 165 21.22 3.89 -19.29
C ARG A 165 21.97 2.75 -19.96
N SER A 166 21.25 1.70 -20.39
CA SER A 166 21.89 0.47 -20.89
C SER A 166 21.87 0.34 -22.42
N SER A 167 21.03 1.09 -23.11
CA SER A 167 20.72 0.96 -24.55
C SER A 167 20.26 -0.45 -24.97
N GLN A 168 19.83 -1.29 -24.03
CA GLN A 168 19.41 -2.66 -24.33
C GLN A 168 17.98 -2.70 -24.86
N GLN A 169 17.81 -3.25 -26.06
CA GLN A 169 16.53 -3.26 -26.75
C GLN A 169 15.44 -4.08 -26.05
N ARG A 170 15.80 -5.04 -25.18
CA ARG A 170 14.83 -5.86 -24.42
C ARG A 170 13.83 -5.02 -23.61
N TYR A 171 14.20 -3.82 -23.17
CA TYR A 171 13.28 -2.94 -22.43
C TYR A 171 12.11 -2.44 -23.29
N TRP A 172 12.25 -2.39 -24.62
CA TRP A 172 11.12 -2.13 -25.52
C TRP A 172 10.05 -3.20 -25.41
N LEU A 173 10.44 -4.48 -25.42
CA LEU A 173 9.52 -5.60 -25.26
C LEU A 173 8.81 -5.55 -23.90
N LEU A 174 9.56 -5.30 -22.82
CA LEU A 174 8.98 -5.19 -21.48
C LEU A 174 7.99 -4.02 -21.37
N MET A 175 8.31 -2.87 -21.98
CA MET A 175 7.39 -1.74 -22.02
C MET A 175 6.15 -2.04 -22.86
N ALA A 176 6.28 -2.73 -24.00
CA ALA A 176 5.14 -3.11 -24.83
C ALA A 176 4.17 -4.05 -24.09
N ILE A 177 4.69 -5.05 -23.38
CA ILE A 177 3.89 -5.96 -22.55
C ILE A 177 3.15 -5.17 -21.47
N GLN A 178 3.84 -4.30 -20.74
CA GLN A 178 3.23 -3.49 -19.67
C GLN A 178 2.22 -2.49 -20.20
N LEU A 179 2.43 -1.94 -21.40
CA LEU A 179 1.46 -1.07 -22.05
C LEU A 179 0.18 -1.84 -22.37
N CYS A 180 0.28 -3.07 -22.87
CA CYS A 180 -0.89 -3.94 -23.06
C CYS A 180 -1.61 -4.18 -21.72
N GLY A 181 -0.86 -4.53 -20.66
CA GLY A 181 -1.41 -4.69 -19.32
C GLY A 181 -2.13 -3.44 -18.82
N LEU A 182 -1.51 -2.26 -18.99
CA LEU A 182 -2.09 -0.98 -18.61
C LEU A 182 -3.39 -0.69 -19.36
N LEU A 183 -3.46 -0.96 -20.67
CA LEU A 183 -4.69 -0.83 -21.45
C LEU A 183 -5.79 -1.77 -20.93
N MET A 184 -5.44 -3.03 -20.65
CA MET A 184 -6.35 -4.05 -20.15
C MET A 184 -6.81 -3.82 -18.70
N SER A 185 -6.08 -3.02 -17.93
CA SER A 185 -6.52 -2.59 -16.59
C SER A 185 -7.76 -1.71 -16.62
N GLY A 186 -8.05 -1.07 -17.76
CA GLY A 186 -9.15 -0.10 -17.90
C GLY A 186 -9.00 1.16 -17.02
N SER A 187 -7.83 1.39 -16.40
CA SER A 187 -7.61 2.55 -15.52
C SER A 187 -7.38 3.83 -16.34
N ARG A 188 -8.48 4.53 -16.63
CA ARG A 188 -8.49 5.76 -17.44
C ARG A 188 -7.65 6.88 -16.84
N ALA A 189 -7.72 7.07 -15.52
CA ALA A 189 -6.93 8.08 -14.82
C ALA A 189 -5.43 7.86 -15.02
N VAL A 190 -4.96 6.61 -14.85
CA VAL A 190 -3.55 6.27 -15.06
C VAL A 190 -3.14 6.39 -16.53
N LEU A 191 -4.00 5.98 -17.48
CA LEU A 191 -3.74 6.17 -18.91
C LEU A 191 -3.53 7.64 -19.28
N ILE A 192 -4.39 8.53 -18.77
CA ILE A 192 -4.26 9.98 -18.99
C ILE A 192 -2.95 10.50 -18.39
N LEU A 193 -2.60 10.07 -17.17
CA LEU A 193 -1.36 10.47 -16.51
C LEU A 193 -0.11 9.97 -17.26
N VAL A 194 -0.12 8.74 -17.76
CA VAL A 194 0.98 8.19 -18.58
C VAL A 194 1.09 8.92 -19.91
N ALA A 195 -0.02 9.22 -20.58
CA ALA A 195 -0.02 10.00 -21.82
C ALA A 195 0.53 11.43 -21.59
N ALA A 196 0.06 12.11 -20.54
CA ALA A 196 0.54 13.44 -20.15
C ALA A 196 2.03 13.43 -19.80
N GLY A 197 2.47 12.43 -19.02
CA GLY A 197 3.88 12.23 -18.69
C GLY A 197 4.75 12.00 -19.92
N THR A 198 4.29 11.16 -20.84
CA THR A 198 4.98 10.87 -22.10
C THR A 198 5.10 12.12 -22.97
N ALA A 199 4.02 12.89 -23.12
CA ALA A 199 4.03 14.16 -23.85
C ALA A 199 4.99 15.19 -23.24
N PHE A 200 5.04 15.27 -21.92
CA PHE A 200 5.98 16.16 -21.23
C PHE A 200 7.44 15.70 -21.39
N LEU A 201 7.71 14.39 -21.32
CA LEU A 201 9.04 13.84 -21.56
C LEU A 201 9.53 14.09 -23.01
N LEU A 202 8.63 14.06 -23.99
CA LEU A 202 8.92 14.45 -25.38
C LEU A 202 9.36 15.92 -25.47
N PHE A 203 8.66 16.82 -24.77
CA PHE A 203 8.99 18.23 -24.76
C PHE A 203 10.38 18.50 -24.16
N LEU A 204 10.75 17.78 -23.10
CA LEU A 204 12.03 17.95 -22.42
C LEU A 204 13.23 17.33 -23.16
N ASN A 205 13.03 16.22 -23.87
CA ASN A 205 14.12 15.41 -24.41
C ASN A 205 14.32 15.51 -25.94
N LYS A 206 14.05 16.68 -26.54
CA LYS A 206 14.13 16.92 -28.00
C LYS A 206 15.47 16.56 -28.69
N ARG A 207 16.54 16.28 -27.92
CA ARG A 207 17.89 16.02 -28.46
C ARG A 207 18.17 14.55 -28.79
N SER A 208 17.45 13.58 -28.23
CA SER A 208 17.68 12.15 -28.52
C SER A 208 16.65 11.63 -29.51
N LYS A 209 17.04 11.46 -30.79
CA LYS A 209 16.13 11.02 -31.86
C LYS A 209 15.42 9.71 -31.53
N GLY A 210 16.15 8.70 -31.04
CA GLY A 210 15.56 7.42 -30.64
C GLY A 210 14.60 7.53 -29.46
N ALA A 211 14.88 8.45 -28.52
CA ALA A 211 13.99 8.68 -27.40
C ALA A 211 12.69 9.39 -27.82
N VAL A 212 12.80 10.36 -28.73
CA VAL A 212 11.66 11.09 -29.28
C VAL A 212 10.75 10.15 -30.07
N TRP A 213 11.30 9.34 -30.98
CA TRP A 213 10.52 8.35 -31.74
C TRP A 213 9.83 7.35 -30.82
N GLY A 214 10.56 6.86 -29.82
CA GLY A 214 10.04 5.96 -28.81
C GLY A 214 8.80 6.48 -28.06
N ALA A 215 8.87 7.72 -27.58
CA ALA A 215 7.75 8.32 -26.87
C ALA A 215 6.61 8.76 -27.81
N ILE A 216 6.90 9.10 -29.08
CA ILE A 216 5.86 9.30 -30.11
C ILE A 216 5.09 7.99 -30.34
N ILE A 217 5.77 6.87 -30.53
CA ILE A 217 5.13 5.56 -30.73
C ILE A 217 4.24 5.22 -29.53
N MET A 218 4.73 5.40 -28.30
CA MET A 218 3.94 5.17 -27.09
C MET A 218 2.69 6.06 -27.04
N LEU A 219 2.83 7.35 -27.37
CA LEU A 219 1.70 8.28 -27.40
C LEU A 219 0.68 7.91 -28.48
N VAL A 220 1.13 7.50 -29.66
CA VAL A 220 0.26 7.03 -30.76
C VAL A 220 -0.49 5.77 -30.35
N VAL A 221 0.17 4.80 -29.70
CA VAL A 221 -0.49 3.58 -29.21
C VAL A 221 -1.53 3.92 -28.14
N LEU A 222 -1.22 4.81 -27.20
CA LEU A 222 -2.16 5.27 -26.18
C LEU A 222 -3.37 5.98 -26.81
N LEU A 223 -3.14 6.88 -27.76
CA LEU A 223 -4.21 7.58 -28.49
C LEU A 223 -5.06 6.62 -29.31
N ALA A 224 -4.44 5.69 -30.04
CA ALA A 224 -5.14 4.66 -30.80
C ALA A 224 -6.01 3.80 -29.89
N ALA A 225 -5.50 3.39 -28.72
CA ALA A 225 -6.28 2.61 -27.77
C ALA A 225 -7.47 3.39 -27.19
N VAL A 226 -7.31 4.69 -26.92
CA VAL A 226 -8.43 5.57 -26.53
C VAL A 226 -9.46 5.66 -27.66
N VAL A 227 -9.01 5.87 -28.91
CA VAL A 227 -9.89 5.95 -30.09
C VAL A 227 -10.66 4.63 -30.29
N VAL A 228 -9.98 3.49 -30.25
CA VAL A 228 -10.60 2.16 -30.35
C VAL A 228 -11.62 1.96 -29.21
N GLY A 229 -11.26 2.31 -27.98
CA GLY A 229 -12.17 2.23 -26.82
C GLY A 229 -13.40 3.14 -26.93
N VAL A 230 -13.29 4.26 -27.64
CA VAL A 230 -14.41 5.16 -27.96
C VAL A 230 -15.28 4.59 -29.09
N LEU A 231 -14.66 4.09 -30.16
CA LEU A 231 -15.36 3.55 -31.33
C LEU A 231 -16.16 2.28 -30.99
N TYR A 232 -15.56 1.36 -30.23
CA TYR A 232 -16.22 0.11 -29.82
C TYR A 232 -17.10 0.26 -28.57
N GLY A 233 -16.88 1.28 -27.74
CA GLY A 233 -17.62 1.52 -26.50
C GLY A 233 -18.86 2.42 -26.63
N GLY A 234 -19.11 2.99 -27.81
CA GLY A 234 -20.20 3.95 -28.05
C GLY A 234 -20.06 5.27 -27.28
N THR A 235 -21.04 6.17 -27.44
CA THR A 235 -21.06 7.51 -26.78
C THR A 235 -21.16 7.45 -25.25
N GLY A 236 -21.57 6.31 -24.69
CA GLY A 236 -21.55 6.03 -23.24
C GLY A 236 -20.14 5.93 -22.65
N SER A 237 -19.15 5.47 -23.44
CA SER A 237 -17.75 5.33 -23.01
C SER A 237 -17.11 6.69 -22.67
N ILE A 238 -17.42 7.75 -23.43
CA ILE A 238 -16.90 9.11 -23.17
C ILE A 238 -17.57 9.74 -21.94
N ARG A 239 -18.90 9.59 -21.78
CA ARG A 239 -19.61 10.09 -20.58
C ARG A 239 -19.12 9.42 -19.29
N SER A 240 -18.63 8.19 -19.39
CA SER A 240 -18.06 7.46 -18.26
C SER A 240 -16.62 7.87 -17.87
N ILE A 241 -15.96 8.75 -18.64
CA ILE A 241 -14.64 9.34 -18.30
C ILE A 241 -14.81 10.72 -17.62
N GLY A 242 -15.96 11.36 -17.80
CA GLY A 242 -16.23 12.69 -17.27
C GLY A 242 -16.45 12.73 -15.76
N TRP A 243 -16.46 13.95 -15.21
CA TRP A 243 -16.76 14.25 -13.80
C TRP A 243 -18.08 13.65 -13.28
N ASN A 244 -19.00 13.33 -14.19
CA ASN A 244 -20.31 12.74 -13.90
C ASN A 244 -20.35 11.21 -14.04
N ALA A 245 -19.21 10.54 -14.24
CA ALA A 245 -19.13 9.09 -14.21
C ALA A 245 -19.58 8.54 -12.84
N THR A 246 -20.26 7.40 -12.81
CA THR A 246 -20.82 6.80 -11.58
C THR A 246 -19.75 6.58 -10.52
N GLU A 247 -18.64 5.94 -10.89
CA GLU A 247 -17.47 5.71 -10.02
C GLU A 247 -16.93 7.02 -9.40
N PHE A 248 -16.74 8.04 -10.24
CA PHE A 248 -16.23 9.32 -9.78
C PHE A 248 -17.25 10.08 -8.91
N SER A 249 -18.53 9.93 -9.21
CA SER A 249 -19.62 10.52 -8.42
C SER A 249 -19.72 9.88 -7.03
N LEU A 250 -19.54 8.55 -6.92
CA LEU A 250 -19.42 7.87 -5.63
C LEU A 250 -18.20 8.37 -4.85
N ARG A 251 -17.02 8.48 -5.50
CA ARG A 251 -15.81 9.03 -4.84
C ARG A 251 -16.01 10.44 -4.32
N ARG A 252 -16.73 11.31 -5.04
CA ARG A 252 -17.05 12.67 -4.58
C ARG A 252 -17.90 12.68 -3.30
N ILE A 253 -18.85 11.75 -3.18
CA ILE A 253 -19.62 11.57 -1.94
C ILE A 253 -18.66 11.20 -0.80
N TYR A 254 -17.75 10.24 -1.04
CA TYR A 254 -16.76 9.83 -0.03
C TYR A 254 -15.86 10.98 0.39
N TRP A 255 -15.40 11.80 -0.55
CA TRP A 255 -14.55 12.95 -0.23
C TRP A 255 -15.30 14.04 0.54
N SER A 256 -16.56 14.32 0.16
CA SER A 256 -17.41 15.28 0.87
C SER A 256 -17.64 14.84 2.32
N ASP A 257 -17.99 13.57 2.51
CA ASP A 257 -18.31 13.01 3.81
C ASP A 257 -17.06 12.82 4.66
N GLY A 258 -15.95 12.40 4.04
CA GLY A 258 -14.63 12.34 4.66
C GLY A 258 -14.14 13.71 5.11
N LEU A 259 -14.35 14.75 4.30
CA LEU A 259 -14.01 16.12 4.70
C LEU A 259 -14.88 16.61 5.86
N ARG A 260 -16.18 16.26 5.87
CA ARG A 260 -17.08 16.58 6.98
C ARG A 260 -16.66 15.88 8.27
N LEU A 261 -16.32 14.59 8.18
CA LEU A 261 -15.82 13.82 9.31
C LEU A 261 -14.49 14.39 9.81
N TRP A 262 -13.57 14.71 8.91
CA TRP A 262 -12.30 15.33 9.27
C TRP A 262 -12.51 16.67 9.97
N LYS A 263 -13.43 17.54 9.52
CA LYS A 263 -13.71 18.82 10.19
C LYS A 263 -14.12 18.65 11.66
N THR A 264 -14.83 17.57 11.99
CA THR A 264 -15.20 17.25 13.38
C THR A 264 -14.03 16.71 14.23
N HIS A 265 -13.00 16.17 13.58
CA HIS A 265 -11.82 15.57 14.22
C HIS A 265 -10.52 16.15 13.66
N TRP A 266 -10.47 17.45 13.35
CA TRP A 266 -9.42 17.99 12.47
C TRP A 266 -8.02 17.92 13.10
N LEU A 267 -7.95 18.00 14.44
CA LEU A 267 -6.69 18.02 15.19
C LEU A 267 -6.05 16.63 15.28
N THR A 268 -6.81 15.64 15.74
CA THR A 268 -6.33 14.28 16.03
C THR A 268 -6.64 13.29 14.90
N GLY A 269 -7.65 13.57 14.08
CA GLY A 269 -8.26 12.55 13.24
C GLY A 269 -9.09 11.56 14.07
N THR A 270 -9.49 10.47 13.42
CA THR A 270 -10.33 9.39 13.95
C THR A 270 -9.53 8.11 14.23
N GLY A 271 -8.23 8.12 13.98
CA GLY A 271 -7.38 6.92 13.96
C GLY A 271 -7.56 6.09 12.68
N GLY A 272 -6.56 5.26 12.39
CA GLY A 272 -6.58 4.35 11.23
C GLY A 272 -7.81 3.45 11.24
N GLY A 273 -8.54 3.39 10.12
CA GLY A 273 -9.77 2.61 10.01
C GLY A 273 -11.02 3.29 10.57
N GLY A 274 -10.90 4.47 11.19
CA GLY A 274 -12.04 5.21 11.73
C GLY A 274 -13.10 5.56 10.67
N TRP A 275 -12.69 5.79 9.42
CA TRP A 275 -13.60 5.99 8.28
C TRP A 275 -14.62 4.84 8.13
N ALA A 276 -14.16 3.59 8.14
CA ALA A 276 -14.99 2.41 7.91
C ALA A 276 -16.03 2.19 9.02
N VAL A 277 -15.74 2.67 10.24
CA VAL A 277 -16.59 2.50 11.41
C VAL A 277 -17.55 3.68 11.61
N LEU A 278 -17.05 4.90 11.50
CA LEU A 278 -17.82 6.12 11.73
C LEU A 278 -18.73 6.48 10.54
N TYR A 279 -18.41 6.00 9.34
CA TYR A 279 -19.21 6.21 8.14
C TYR A 279 -19.66 4.89 7.46
N PRO A 280 -20.49 4.09 8.14
CA PRO A 280 -20.90 2.76 7.67
C PRO A 280 -21.97 2.80 6.58
N SER A 281 -22.45 3.98 6.15
CA SER A 281 -23.38 4.12 5.02
C SER A 281 -22.72 3.76 3.68
N VAL A 282 -21.42 3.44 3.69
CA VAL A 282 -20.66 3.08 2.51
C VAL A 282 -19.86 1.81 2.78
N PHE A 283 -20.02 0.79 1.94
CA PHE A 283 -19.34 -0.51 2.03
C PHE A 283 -17.82 -0.46 1.73
N VAL A 284 -17.18 0.71 1.81
CA VAL A 284 -15.78 0.89 1.44
C VAL A 284 -14.90 1.14 2.67
N LYS A 285 -13.75 0.46 2.71
CA LYS A 285 -12.79 0.58 3.80
C LYS A 285 -12.10 1.95 3.87
N TYR A 286 -12.07 2.69 2.75
CA TYR A 286 -11.21 3.86 2.58
C TYR A 286 -11.93 5.00 1.85
N VAL A 287 -11.49 6.23 2.07
CA VAL A 287 -12.09 7.44 1.47
C VAL A 287 -11.69 7.65 -0.01
N HIS A 288 -10.83 6.78 -0.56
CA HIS A 288 -10.31 6.87 -1.94
C HIS A 288 -9.69 8.24 -2.28
N GLN A 289 -8.97 8.82 -1.31
CA GLN A 289 -8.15 10.02 -1.49
C GLN A 289 -7.07 10.00 -0.40
N GLN A 290 -5.81 9.85 -0.78
CA GLN A 290 -4.74 9.54 0.17
C GLN A 290 -4.42 10.69 1.15
N TYR A 291 -4.47 11.94 0.69
CA TYR A 291 -4.23 13.12 1.54
C TYR A 291 -5.32 13.28 2.61
N LEU A 292 -6.58 13.08 2.23
CA LEU A 292 -7.73 13.10 3.13
C LEU A 292 -7.71 11.88 4.05
N GLN A 293 -7.31 10.71 3.56
CA GLN A 293 -7.10 9.53 4.39
C GLN A 293 -6.06 9.80 5.47
N MET A 294 -4.91 10.37 5.12
CA MET A 294 -3.87 10.74 6.07
C MET A 294 -4.39 11.72 7.14
N ALA A 295 -5.17 12.72 6.71
CA ALA A 295 -5.80 13.70 7.60
C ALA A 295 -6.86 13.07 8.52
N LEU A 296 -7.62 12.09 8.03
CA LEU A 296 -8.57 11.32 8.84
C LEU A 296 -7.87 10.42 9.84
N ASP A 297 -6.78 9.77 9.45
CA ASP A 297 -6.10 8.80 10.31
C ASP A 297 -5.31 9.47 11.44
N THR A 298 -4.72 10.64 11.18
CA THR A 298 -3.74 11.28 12.09
C THR A 298 -3.96 12.78 12.34
N GLY A 299 -5.05 13.34 11.80
CA GLY A 299 -5.34 14.77 11.90
C GLY A 299 -4.42 15.63 11.04
N ILE A 300 -4.48 16.94 11.30
CA ILE A 300 -3.71 17.93 10.55
C ILE A 300 -2.19 17.72 10.65
N ALA A 301 -1.69 17.24 11.79
CA ALA A 301 -0.26 17.06 12.01
C ALA A 301 0.34 16.03 11.04
N GLY A 302 -0.30 14.87 10.88
CA GLY A 302 0.20 13.85 9.95
C GLY A 302 -0.04 14.22 8.49
N ALA A 303 -1.13 14.93 8.17
CA ALA A 303 -1.34 15.49 6.84
C ALA A 303 -0.23 16.48 6.45
N LEU A 304 0.12 17.40 7.35
CA LEU A 304 1.22 18.36 7.12
C LEU A 304 2.58 17.67 7.03
N ALA A 305 2.85 16.69 7.88
CA ALA A 305 4.09 15.91 7.81
C ALA A 305 4.23 15.17 6.48
N PHE A 306 3.14 14.57 5.98
CA PHE A 306 3.10 13.88 4.69
C PHE A 306 3.31 14.85 3.51
N ILE A 307 2.65 16.01 3.52
CA ILE A 307 2.85 17.05 2.50
C ILE A 307 4.29 17.58 2.55
N ALA A 308 4.82 17.88 3.74
CA ALA A 308 6.19 18.37 3.92
C ALA A 308 7.24 17.37 3.42
N MET A 309 7.02 16.07 3.64
CA MET A 309 7.87 15.01 3.09
C MET A 309 7.96 15.05 1.56
N ILE A 310 6.83 15.27 0.89
CA ILE A 310 6.78 15.37 -0.58
C ILE A 310 7.48 16.65 -1.05
N LEU A 311 7.17 17.80 -0.42
CA LEU A 311 7.72 19.09 -0.80
C LEU A 311 9.24 19.17 -0.62
N THR A 312 9.78 18.52 0.42
CA THR A 312 11.23 18.48 0.66
C THR A 312 11.95 17.64 -0.39
N ALA A 313 11.42 16.48 -0.77
CA ALA A 313 11.95 15.69 -1.88
C ALA A 313 11.87 16.45 -3.23
N LEU A 314 10.74 17.10 -3.53
CA LEU A 314 10.59 17.96 -4.72
C LEU A 314 11.62 19.09 -4.74
N ARG A 315 11.84 19.76 -3.61
CA ARG A 315 12.86 20.81 -3.47
C ARG A 315 14.28 20.28 -3.71
N ALA A 316 14.58 19.04 -3.35
CA ALA A 316 15.88 18.41 -3.60
C ALA A 316 16.18 18.32 -5.10
N ASN A 317 15.22 17.87 -5.91
CA ASN A 317 15.43 17.73 -7.36
C ASN A 317 15.27 19.02 -8.15
N TRP A 318 14.41 19.95 -7.71
CA TRP A 318 14.28 21.26 -8.37
C TRP A 318 15.64 21.96 -8.52
N ARG A 319 16.52 21.83 -7.52
CA ARG A 319 17.88 22.40 -7.51
C ARG A 319 18.82 21.81 -8.57
N ARG A 320 18.49 20.67 -9.17
CA ARG A 320 19.29 20.00 -10.20
C ARG A 320 18.94 20.43 -11.63
N GLY A 321 17.93 21.27 -11.80
CA GLY A 321 17.47 21.69 -13.13
C GLY A 321 16.97 20.50 -13.96
N ARG A 322 17.38 20.43 -15.24
CA ARG A 322 16.81 19.48 -16.22
C ARG A 322 17.02 18.01 -15.90
N GLU A 323 18.10 17.64 -15.20
CA GLU A 323 18.39 16.25 -14.88
C GLU A 323 17.38 15.65 -13.90
N GLY A 324 16.89 16.47 -12.96
CA GLY A 324 15.92 16.05 -11.95
C GLY A 324 14.46 16.02 -12.41
N LEU A 325 14.15 16.59 -13.58
CA LEU A 325 12.77 16.71 -14.05
C LEU A 325 12.09 15.37 -14.31
N ASN A 326 12.83 14.32 -14.71
CA ASN A 326 12.23 13.03 -15.05
C ASN A 326 11.63 12.34 -13.82
N ILE A 327 12.38 12.26 -12.72
CA ILE A 327 11.90 11.66 -11.47
C ILE A 327 10.88 12.56 -10.78
N MET A 328 11.06 13.88 -10.87
CA MET A 328 10.10 14.85 -10.34
C MET A 328 8.74 14.72 -11.04
N LEU A 329 8.72 14.56 -12.37
CA LEU A 329 7.49 14.30 -13.13
C LEU A 329 6.82 13.00 -12.67
N ALA A 330 7.59 11.92 -12.51
CA ALA A 330 7.03 10.64 -12.05
C ALA A 330 6.36 10.80 -10.68
N VAL A 331 7.00 11.50 -9.73
CA VAL A 331 6.42 11.78 -8.40
C VAL A 331 5.20 12.70 -8.49
N LEU A 332 5.21 13.74 -9.32
CA LEU A 332 4.07 14.63 -9.50
C LEU A 332 2.85 13.89 -10.08
N LEU A 333 3.06 13.01 -11.06
CA LEU A 333 1.98 12.19 -11.62
C LEU A 333 1.47 11.16 -10.61
N PHE A 334 2.35 10.57 -9.80
CA PHE A 334 1.94 9.70 -8.69
C PHE A 334 1.09 10.49 -7.69
N CYS A 335 1.56 11.66 -7.23
CA CYS A 335 0.82 12.56 -6.34
C CYS A 335 -0.54 12.96 -6.92
N ALA A 336 -0.62 13.24 -8.22
CA ALA A 336 -1.89 13.51 -8.89
C ALA A 336 -2.85 12.32 -8.77
N HIS A 337 -2.38 11.09 -8.94
CA HIS A 337 -3.20 9.89 -8.76
C HIS A 337 -3.64 9.67 -7.29
N LEU A 338 -2.77 9.98 -6.31
CA LEU A 338 -3.11 9.92 -4.88
C LEU A 338 -4.26 10.86 -4.48
N ALA A 339 -4.52 11.90 -5.27
CA ALA A 339 -5.66 12.78 -5.08
C ALA A 339 -7.00 12.16 -5.53
N PHE A 340 -6.98 10.99 -6.17
CA PHE A 340 -8.17 10.33 -6.70
C PHE A 340 -8.36 8.89 -6.22
N ASP A 341 -7.33 8.25 -5.66
CA ASP A 341 -7.37 6.88 -5.20
C ASP A 341 -6.50 6.63 -3.96
N ILE A 342 -6.55 5.42 -3.41
CA ILE A 342 -5.81 5.00 -2.21
C ILE A 342 -4.73 3.95 -2.49
N ASP A 343 -3.78 4.30 -3.37
CA ASP A 343 -2.72 3.35 -3.73
C ASP A 343 -1.83 2.97 -2.55
N LEU A 344 -1.63 3.89 -1.59
CA LEU A 344 -0.72 3.66 -0.47
C LEU A 344 -1.31 2.74 0.61
N ALA A 345 -2.55 2.28 0.46
CA ALA A 345 -3.08 1.18 1.28
C ALA A 345 -2.33 -0.15 1.03
N TYR A 346 -1.64 -0.27 -0.11
CA TYR A 346 -0.78 -1.40 -0.47
C TYR A 346 0.67 -1.07 -0.10
N PRO A 347 1.28 -1.78 0.88
CA PRO A 347 2.66 -1.55 1.28
C PRO A 347 3.68 -1.58 0.14
N LEU A 348 3.45 -2.38 -0.91
CA LEU A 348 4.30 -2.38 -2.11
C LEU A 348 4.35 -1.00 -2.78
N LEU A 349 3.18 -0.36 -2.97
CA LEU A 349 3.05 0.92 -3.65
C LEU A 349 3.48 2.07 -2.75
N PHE A 350 3.22 1.96 -1.44
CA PHE A 350 3.75 2.93 -0.47
C PHE A 350 5.28 2.85 -0.41
N GLY A 351 5.86 1.65 -0.41
CA GLY A 351 7.29 1.41 -0.57
C GLY A 351 7.85 2.03 -1.84
N LEU A 352 7.21 1.82 -3.00
CA LEU A 352 7.58 2.47 -4.26
C LEU A 352 7.62 4.00 -4.14
N PHE A 353 6.56 4.58 -3.59
CA PHE A 353 6.44 6.02 -3.43
C PHE A 353 7.58 6.59 -2.57
N VAL A 354 7.84 6.01 -1.38
CA VAL A 354 8.91 6.50 -0.49
C VAL A 354 10.31 6.24 -1.05
N MET A 355 10.52 5.18 -1.86
CA MET A 355 11.78 4.96 -2.58
C MET A 355 12.01 6.03 -3.66
N LEU A 356 10.97 6.48 -4.37
CA LEU A 356 11.08 7.59 -5.33
C LEU A 356 11.46 8.90 -4.62
N LEU A 357 10.83 9.21 -3.48
CA LEU A 357 11.20 10.38 -2.67
C LEU A 357 12.66 10.27 -2.16
N SER A 358 13.07 9.08 -1.73
CA SER A 358 14.44 8.82 -1.26
C SER A 358 15.48 8.98 -2.37
N GLU A 359 15.22 8.47 -3.58
CA GLU A 359 16.11 8.69 -4.73
C GLU A 359 16.24 10.17 -5.03
N MET A 360 15.13 10.92 -4.94
CA MET A 360 15.16 12.35 -5.18
C MET A 360 16.06 13.10 -4.20
N GLU A 361 16.02 12.72 -2.93
CA GLU A 361 16.87 13.32 -1.90
C GLU A 361 18.33 12.88 -2.01
N LEU A 362 18.59 11.61 -2.35
CA LEU A 362 19.95 11.08 -2.55
C LEU A 362 20.67 11.75 -3.72
N GLU A 363 19.96 12.06 -4.80
CA GLU A 363 20.55 12.75 -5.94
C GLU A 363 20.62 14.27 -5.74
N GLY A 364 19.72 14.86 -4.95
CA GLY A 364 19.59 16.31 -4.75
C GLY A 364 20.35 16.89 -3.56
N TYR A 365 20.61 16.10 -2.51
CA TYR A 365 21.31 16.51 -1.31
C TYR A 365 22.59 15.69 -1.09
N LYS A 366 23.60 16.32 -0.49
CA LYS A 366 24.70 15.57 0.14
C LYS A 366 24.13 14.95 1.41
N GLY A 367 23.81 13.66 1.37
CA GLY A 367 23.23 12.94 2.51
C GLY A 367 24.08 13.11 3.78
N LYS A 368 23.43 13.31 4.92
CA LYS A 368 24.15 13.43 6.20
C LYS A 368 24.54 12.03 6.66
N GLU A 369 25.83 11.71 6.60
CA GLU A 369 26.35 10.48 7.18
C GLU A 369 26.33 10.58 8.71
N ILE A 370 25.66 9.64 9.36
CA ILE A 370 25.66 9.53 10.82
C ILE A 370 26.58 8.38 11.22
N MET A 371 27.52 8.67 12.12
CA MET A 371 28.37 7.65 12.74
C MET A 371 27.59 6.88 13.80
N LEU A 372 27.64 5.56 13.72
CA LEU A 372 26.94 4.66 14.64
C LEU A 372 27.80 4.25 15.87
N ALA A 373 28.87 4.98 16.18
CA ALA A 373 29.77 4.63 17.28
C ALA A 373 29.09 4.82 18.66
N GLY A 374 29.24 3.84 19.56
CA GLY A 374 28.84 3.94 20.97
C GLY A 374 27.37 3.68 21.32
N LEU A 375 26.41 3.99 20.42
CA LEU A 375 24.95 3.80 20.64
C LEU A 375 24.33 2.60 19.88
N ARG A 376 25.18 1.78 19.26
CA ARG A 376 24.79 0.76 18.27
C ARG A 376 23.81 -0.30 18.77
N THR A 377 23.90 -0.69 20.04
CA THR A 377 23.17 -1.86 20.57
C THR A 377 21.87 -1.49 21.29
N THR A 378 21.80 -0.37 22.00
CA THR A 378 20.57 -0.03 22.75
C THR A 378 19.61 0.82 21.93
N ALA A 379 20.06 1.87 21.24
CA ALA A 379 19.16 2.82 20.57
C ALA A 379 18.56 2.29 19.26
N VAL A 380 19.18 1.30 18.62
CA VAL A 380 18.74 0.76 17.31
C VAL A 380 18.28 -0.68 17.43
N VAL A 381 19.09 -1.55 18.04
CA VAL A 381 18.78 -2.99 18.09
C VAL A 381 17.58 -3.25 19.01
N LEU A 382 17.47 -2.60 20.17
CA LEU A 382 16.34 -2.82 21.07
C LEU A 382 14.99 -2.43 20.45
N PRO A 383 14.79 -1.23 19.86
CA PRO A 383 13.54 -0.93 19.16
C PRO A 383 13.23 -1.89 18.01
N CYS A 384 14.25 -2.32 17.25
CA CYS A 384 14.05 -3.32 16.21
C CYS A 384 13.63 -4.67 16.79
N LEU A 385 14.25 -5.14 17.86
CA LEU A 385 13.89 -6.40 18.53
C LEU A 385 12.46 -6.36 19.06
N ILE A 386 12.06 -5.25 19.69
CA ILE A 386 10.68 -5.05 20.14
C ILE A 386 9.73 -5.13 18.94
N ALA A 387 10.01 -4.37 17.87
CA ALA A 387 9.18 -4.38 16.66
C ALA A 387 9.08 -5.79 16.04
N ILE A 388 10.19 -6.52 15.94
CA ILE A 388 10.22 -7.91 15.44
C ILE A 388 9.33 -8.80 16.29
N CYS A 389 9.50 -8.78 17.62
CA CYS A 389 8.73 -9.62 18.53
C CYS A 389 7.23 -9.30 18.43
N THR A 390 6.87 -8.02 18.43
CA THR A 390 5.49 -7.56 18.29
C THR A 390 4.87 -8.01 16.96
N PHE A 391 5.57 -7.80 15.83
CA PHE A 391 5.03 -8.16 14.52
C PHE A 391 4.97 -9.67 14.29
N VAL A 392 5.91 -10.45 14.82
CA VAL A 392 5.84 -11.93 14.80
C VAL A 392 4.65 -12.43 15.61
N TRP A 393 4.45 -11.89 16.82
CA TRP A 393 3.30 -12.22 17.67
C TRP A 393 1.97 -11.91 16.97
N MET A 394 1.84 -10.71 16.40
CA MET A 394 0.65 -10.33 15.63
C MET A 394 0.46 -11.21 14.39
N THR A 395 1.54 -11.51 13.66
CA THR A 395 1.49 -12.40 12.48
C THR A 395 0.92 -13.77 12.87
N ALA A 396 1.39 -14.36 13.97
CA ALA A 396 0.88 -15.64 14.46
C ALA A 396 -0.61 -15.56 14.79
N GLY A 397 -1.07 -14.50 15.46
CA GLY A 397 -2.48 -14.27 15.75
C GLY A 397 -3.35 -14.16 14.49
N TYR A 398 -2.98 -13.30 13.53
CA TYR A 398 -3.75 -13.14 12.28
C TYR A 398 -3.66 -14.35 11.35
N MET A 399 -2.61 -15.16 11.43
CA MET A 399 -2.56 -16.45 10.74
C MET A 399 -3.61 -17.43 11.29
N LEU A 400 -3.82 -17.45 12.61
CA LEU A 400 -4.85 -18.27 13.25
C LEU A 400 -6.26 -17.78 12.91
N ILE A 401 -6.49 -16.47 12.88
CA ILE A 401 -7.75 -15.88 12.39
C ILE A 401 -8.03 -16.37 10.97
N SER A 402 -7.06 -16.20 10.06
CA SER A 402 -7.22 -16.58 8.66
C SER A 402 -7.43 -18.10 8.47
N LYS A 403 -6.78 -18.93 9.30
CA LYS A 403 -7.02 -20.38 9.32
C LYS A 403 -8.45 -20.70 9.79
N GLY A 404 -8.93 -19.98 10.81
CA GLY A 404 -10.29 -20.06 11.32
C GLY A 404 -11.34 -19.69 10.28
N GLU A 405 -11.15 -18.57 9.58
CA GLU A 405 -12.00 -18.12 8.47
C GLU A 405 -12.04 -19.15 7.34
N ALA A 406 -10.89 -19.68 6.92
CA ALA A 406 -10.82 -20.69 5.86
C ALA A 406 -11.54 -21.98 6.25
N ALA A 407 -11.39 -22.45 7.49
CA ALA A 407 -12.12 -23.61 8.00
C ALA A 407 -13.63 -23.33 8.11
N SER A 408 -14.01 -22.13 8.57
CA SER A 408 -15.41 -21.69 8.65
C SER A 408 -16.08 -21.65 7.27
N ALA A 409 -15.38 -21.13 6.25
CA ALA A 409 -15.86 -21.13 4.86
C ALA A 409 -16.09 -22.55 4.31
N ARG A 410 -15.30 -23.54 4.75
CA ARG A 410 -15.49 -24.96 4.44
C ARG A 410 -16.48 -25.67 5.38
N ARG A 411 -17.12 -24.95 6.30
CA ARG A 411 -18.04 -25.48 7.34
C ARG A 411 -17.37 -26.50 8.28
N GLU A 412 -16.05 -26.45 8.43
CA GLU A 412 -15.28 -27.28 9.37
C GLU A 412 -15.30 -26.66 10.77
N TRP A 413 -16.48 -26.62 11.42
CA TRP A 413 -16.71 -25.83 12.63
C TRP A 413 -15.73 -26.09 13.78
N LYS A 414 -15.37 -27.36 14.02
CA LYS A 414 -14.42 -27.73 15.08
C LYS A 414 -13.03 -27.16 14.85
N SER A 415 -12.54 -27.24 13.60
CA SER A 415 -11.24 -26.73 13.17
C SER A 415 -11.21 -25.20 13.21
N ALA A 416 -12.33 -24.57 12.79
CA ALA A 416 -12.52 -23.13 12.85
C ALA A 416 -12.47 -22.63 14.30
N LEU A 417 -13.25 -23.25 15.19
CA LEU A 417 -13.33 -22.88 16.60
C LEU A 417 -11.98 -23.04 17.31
N GLN A 418 -11.28 -24.16 17.10
CA GLN A 418 -9.96 -24.37 17.69
C GLN A 418 -8.95 -23.30 17.27
N SER A 419 -8.96 -22.92 15.98
CA SER A 419 -8.05 -21.91 15.45
C SER A 419 -8.38 -20.52 16.02
N LEU A 420 -9.67 -20.15 16.07
CA LEU A 420 -10.11 -18.84 16.56
C LEU A 420 -9.97 -18.69 18.09
N GLN A 421 -10.23 -19.73 18.88
CA GLN A 421 -9.95 -19.72 20.33
C GLN A 421 -8.45 -19.60 20.61
N SER A 422 -7.60 -20.17 19.76
CA SER A 422 -6.15 -19.97 19.86
C SER A 422 -5.77 -18.53 19.47
N ALA A 423 -6.44 -17.95 18.47
CA ALA A 423 -6.27 -16.56 18.10
C ALA A 423 -6.69 -15.61 19.23
N GLU A 424 -7.80 -15.87 19.91
CA GLU A 424 -8.30 -15.09 21.06
C GLU A 424 -7.28 -15.01 22.19
N LYS A 425 -6.62 -16.13 22.52
CA LYS A 425 -5.56 -16.15 23.53
C LYS A 425 -4.36 -15.28 23.15
N ILE A 426 -4.05 -15.19 21.86
CA ILE A 426 -2.92 -14.41 21.35
C ILE A 426 -3.30 -12.95 21.15
N LEU A 427 -4.52 -12.67 20.68
CA LEU A 427 -5.03 -11.33 20.36
C LEU A 427 -6.32 -11.04 21.15
N PRO A 428 -6.29 -11.01 22.49
CA PRO A 428 -7.49 -10.81 23.32
C PRO A 428 -8.12 -9.42 23.14
N TRP A 429 -7.39 -8.50 22.51
CA TRP A 429 -7.84 -7.14 22.20
C TRP A 429 -8.54 -7.04 20.82
N SER A 430 -8.41 -8.03 19.94
CA SER A 430 -8.98 -7.99 18.59
C SER A 430 -10.50 -8.16 18.63
N HIS A 431 -11.22 -7.18 18.09
CA HIS A 431 -12.66 -7.31 17.89
C HIS A 431 -12.97 -8.29 16.74
N GLU A 432 -12.07 -8.40 15.77
CA GLU A 432 -12.24 -9.28 14.61
C GLU A 432 -12.28 -10.75 15.04
N VAL A 433 -11.41 -11.17 15.98
CA VAL A 433 -11.45 -12.53 16.54
C VAL A 433 -12.84 -12.86 17.09
N HIS A 434 -13.39 -11.99 17.93
CA HIS A 434 -14.71 -12.20 18.53
C HIS A 434 -15.84 -12.15 17.49
N TYR A 435 -15.72 -11.29 16.48
CA TYR A 435 -16.67 -11.28 15.36
C TYR A 435 -16.66 -12.61 14.60
N GLN A 436 -15.48 -13.16 14.32
CA GLN A 436 -15.35 -14.46 13.64
C GLN A 436 -15.80 -15.63 14.52
N LEU A 437 -15.52 -15.60 15.83
CA LEU A 437 -16.04 -16.58 16.79
C LEU A 437 -17.58 -16.55 16.85
N ALA A 438 -18.18 -15.37 16.86
CA ALA A 438 -19.64 -15.21 16.82
C ALA A 438 -20.23 -15.86 15.56
N ALA A 439 -19.60 -15.67 14.39
CA ALA A 439 -20.03 -16.27 13.14
C ALA A 439 -19.94 -17.81 13.18
N VAL A 440 -18.84 -18.35 13.70
CA VAL A 440 -18.65 -19.82 13.83
C VAL A 440 -19.64 -20.43 14.82
N TYR A 441 -19.83 -19.83 16.00
CA TYR A 441 -20.82 -20.31 16.96
C TYR A 441 -22.24 -20.23 16.39
N SER A 442 -22.59 -19.17 15.67
CA SER A 442 -23.91 -19.05 15.02
C SER A 442 -24.12 -20.16 13.99
N GLY A 443 -23.14 -20.42 13.13
CA GLY A 443 -23.19 -21.52 12.16
C GLY A 443 -23.30 -22.90 12.82
N LEU A 444 -22.55 -23.12 13.91
CA LEU A 444 -22.60 -24.36 14.69
C LEU A 444 -23.98 -24.55 15.33
N ALA A 445 -24.52 -23.51 15.98
CA ALA A 445 -25.84 -23.53 16.60
C ALA A 445 -26.95 -23.83 15.58
N GLN A 446 -26.89 -23.22 14.40
CA GLN A 446 -27.82 -23.51 13.30
C GLN A 446 -27.72 -24.97 12.81
N SER A 447 -26.50 -25.53 12.77
CA SER A 447 -26.29 -26.91 12.33
C SER A 447 -26.72 -27.97 13.35
N GLN A 448 -26.66 -27.66 14.65
CA GLN A 448 -26.90 -28.60 15.74
C GLN A 448 -28.24 -28.37 16.46
N GLY A 449 -28.90 -27.24 16.24
CA GLY A 449 -30.10 -26.84 17.00
C GLY A 449 -29.80 -26.49 18.46
N ASP A 450 -28.55 -26.16 18.80
CA ASP A 450 -28.12 -25.92 20.19
C ASP A 450 -28.25 -24.44 20.59
N GLU A 451 -29.21 -24.15 21.47
CA GLU A 451 -29.45 -22.82 22.04
C GLU A 451 -28.26 -22.33 22.90
N SER A 452 -27.52 -23.24 23.55
CA SER A 452 -26.35 -22.90 24.36
C SER A 452 -25.22 -22.31 23.50
N THR A 453 -24.97 -22.94 22.35
CA THR A 453 -24.01 -22.44 21.37
C THR A 453 -24.46 -21.10 20.77
N MET A 454 -25.77 -20.91 20.55
CA MET A 454 -26.28 -19.60 20.12
C MET A 454 -26.03 -18.51 21.18
N LYS A 455 -26.20 -18.82 22.47
CA LYS A 455 -25.86 -17.89 23.57
C LYS A 455 -24.38 -17.49 23.55
N LYS A 456 -23.47 -18.41 23.22
CA LYS A 456 -22.05 -18.09 23.03
C LYS A 456 -21.84 -17.14 21.87
N ALA A 457 -22.46 -17.38 20.71
CA ALA A 457 -22.38 -16.47 19.56
C ALA A 457 -22.79 -15.03 19.92
N ILE A 458 -23.86 -14.88 20.70
CA ILE A 458 -24.38 -13.58 21.17
C ILE A 458 -23.42 -12.93 22.18
N ASN A 459 -22.74 -13.72 23.01
CA ASN A 459 -21.73 -13.17 23.92
C ASN A 459 -20.52 -12.64 23.14
N GLU A 460 -20.04 -13.38 22.15
CA GLU A 460 -18.91 -12.96 21.31
C GLU A 460 -19.21 -11.68 20.52
N ILE A 461 -20.41 -11.56 19.92
CA ILE A 461 -20.77 -10.32 19.21
C ILE A 461 -20.93 -9.13 20.16
N ARG A 462 -21.32 -9.36 21.42
CA ARG A 462 -21.34 -8.33 22.46
C ARG A 462 -19.93 -7.86 22.81
N ILE A 463 -18.98 -8.79 22.94
CA ILE A 463 -17.57 -8.45 23.18
C ILE A 463 -17.03 -7.65 21.99
N ALA A 464 -17.24 -8.09 20.75
CA ALA A 464 -16.82 -7.34 19.56
C ALA A 464 -17.41 -5.92 19.53
N ALA A 465 -18.71 -5.77 19.84
CA ALA A 465 -19.38 -4.48 19.91
C ALA A 465 -18.85 -3.56 21.02
N SER A 466 -18.46 -4.11 22.18
CA SER A 466 -17.85 -3.33 23.26
C SER A 466 -16.45 -2.81 22.91
N LYS A 467 -15.71 -3.53 22.06
CA LYS A 467 -14.37 -3.15 21.60
C LYS A 467 -14.42 -2.06 20.52
N VAL A 468 -15.48 -2.05 19.71
CA VAL A 468 -15.73 -1.02 18.69
C VAL A 468 -17.16 -0.49 18.79
N PRO A 469 -17.48 0.35 19.81
CA PRO A 469 -18.84 0.80 20.07
C PRO A 469 -19.49 1.53 18.89
N ALA A 470 -18.69 2.26 18.12
CA ALA A 470 -19.13 3.00 16.95
C ALA A 470 -19.52 2.12 15.75
N ASN A 471 -19.19 0.82 15.76
CA ASN A 471 -19.48 -0.08 14.65
C ASN A 471 -20.98 -0.43 14.59
N LYS A 472 -21.71 0.29 13.72
CA LYS A 472 -23.17 0.09 13.56
C LYS A 472 -23.53 -1.34 13.16
N LYS A 473 -22.68 -2.04 12.40
CA LYS A 473 -22.93 -3.42 11.98
C LYS A 473 -23.06 -4.34 13.20
N TYR A 474 -22.17 -4.21 14.18
CA TYR A 474 -22.23 -5.00 15.41
C TYR A 474 -23.44 -4.62 16.26
N GLN A 475 -23.74 -3.33 16.38
CA GLN A 475 -24.91 -2.84 17.11
C GLN A 475 -26.24 -3.34 16.51
N GLU A 476 -26.34 -3.37 15.17
CA GLU A 476 -27.51 -3.89 14.48
C GLU A 476 -27.67 -5.41 14.65
N MET A 477 -26.57 -6.18 14.61
CA MET A 477 -26.61 -7.60 14.90
C MET A 477 -27.12 -7.89 16.31
N LEU A 478 -26.64 -7.15 17.32
CA LEU A 478 -27.12 -7.26 18.70
C LEU A 478 -28.60 -6.92 18.83
N LYS A 479 -29.04 -5.80 18.24
CA LYS A 479 -30.45 -5.40 18.26
C LYS A 479 -31.38 -6.45 17.63
N LYS A 480 -30.96 -7.08 16.54
CA LYS A 480 -31.74 -8.16 15.90
C LYS A 480 -31.90 -9.36 16.83
N VAL A 481 -30.81 -9.77 17.48
CA VAL A 481 -30.82 -10.86 18.46
C VAL A 481 -31.72 -10.53 19.65
N GLU A 482 -31.61 -9.33 20.21
CA GLU A 482 -32.42 -8.93 21.38
C GLU A 482 -33.91 -8.85 21.06
N LYS A 483 -34.26 -8.41 19.85
CA LYS A 483 -35.67 -8.42 19.37
C LYS A 483 -36.21 -9.82 19.19
N SER A 484 -35.39 -10.79 18.76
CA SER A 484 -35.84 -12.18 18.59
C SER A 484 -36.13 -12.93 19.90
N LYS A 485 -35.77 -12.34 21.05
CA LYS A 485 -36.06 -12.89 22.38
C LYS A 485 -37.32 -12.30 23.04
N LYS A 486 -37.89 -11.25 22.45
CA LYS A 486 -39.18 -10.67 22.85
C LYS A 486 -40.26 -11.23 21.95
#